data_AF-A0A956RBW2-F1
#
_entry.id   AF-A0A956RBW2-F1
#
_cell.length_a   1.000
_cell.length_b   1.000
_cell.length_c   1.000
_cell.angle_alpha   90.00
_cell.angle_beta   90.00
_cell.angle_gamma   90.00
#
_symmetry.space_group_name_H-M   'P 1'
#
loop_
_entity.id
_entity.type
_entity.pdbx_description
1 polymer ?
#
loop_
_entity_poly.entity_id
_entity_poly.type
_entity_poly.pdbx_seq_one_letter_code
_entity_poly.pdbx_strand_id
1 'polypeptide(L)'
;WTETDAAFTVHGVCADGAGNVVVSGEAGSSAFVRKYDDTGAERWTVQLDLGMGAIASADRCDVDGLDQIVVTGSVSAANQDAFVCKLAP
;
A
#
# COMPACT_ATOMS: atom_id res chain seq x y z
N TRP A 1 4.21 -10.34 -15.16
CA TRP A 1 3.14 -9.66 -15.93
C TRP A 1 3.44 -8.17 -15.94
N THR A 2 2.66 -7.37 -16.69
CA THR A 2 2.75 -5.90 -16.66
C THR A 2 1.35 -5.33 -16.57
N GLU A 3 1.16 -4.35 -15.69
CA GLU A 3 -0.09 -3.59 -15.53
C GLU A 3 0.26 -2.10 -15.40
N THR A 4 -0.68 -1.23 -15.77
CA THR A 4 -0.57 0.22 -15.61
C THR A 4 -1.88 0.77 -15.07
N ASP A 5 -1.81 1.61 -14.04
CA ASP A 5 -2.97 2.31 -13.48
C ASP A 5 -2.65 3.81 -13.36
N ALA A 6 -3.34 4.63 -14.15
CA ALA A 6 -3.02 6.05 -14.29
C ALA A 6 -3.34 6.89 -13.04
N ALA A 7 -4.11 6.35 -12.10
CA ALA A 7 -4.49 7.05 -10.87
C ALA A 7 -3.55 6.75 -9.68
N PHE A 8 -2.57 5.87 -9.86
CA PHE A 8 -1.76 5.32 -8.77
C PHE A 8 -0.27 5.61 -9.01
N THR A 9 0.41 6.03 -7.96
CA THR A 9 1.87 6.16 -7.90
C THR A 9 2.39 5.16 -6.89
N VAL A 10 3.26 4.24 -7.31
CA VAL A 10 3.85 3.21 -6.43
C VAL A 10 5.17 3.71 -5.84
N HIS A 11 5.36 3.53 -4.53
CA HIS A 11 6.57 3.91 -3.79
C HIS A 11 7.28 2.70 -3.17
N GLY A 12 6.52 1.72 -2.67
CA GLY A 12 7.02 0.53 -1.99
C GLY A 12 6.60 -0.76 -2.68
N VAL A 13 7.44 -1.78 -2.57
CA VAL A 13 7.12 -3.16 -2.99
C VAL A 13 7.76 -4.17 -2.06
N CYS A 14 7.03 -5.23 -1.73
CA CYS A 14 7.53 -6.42 -1.06
C CYS A 14 6.84 -7.68 -1.63
N ALA A 15 7.34 -8.86 -1.28
CA ALA A 15 6.75 -10.12 -1.70
C ALA A 15 6.72 -11.10 -0.53
N ASP A 16 5.66 -11.89 -0.43
CA ASP A 16 5.55 -12.93 0.59
C ASP A 16 6.25 -14.23 0.17
N GLY A 17 6.27 -15.21 1.08
CA GLY A 17 6.92 -16.50 0.82
C GLY A 17 6.27 -17.35 -0.28
N ALA A 18 5.04 -17.01 -0.69
CA ALA A 18 4.34 -17.66 -1.79
C ALA A 18 4.56 -16.96 -3.13
N GLY A 19 5.26 -15.82 -3.15
CA GLY A 19 5.52 -15.04 -4.36
C GLY A 19 4.40 -14.06 -4.72
N ASN A 20 3.39 -13.87 -3.85
CA ASN A 20 2.44 -12.78 -4.04
C ASN A 20 3.18 -11.46 -3.81
N VAL A 21 2.86 -10.45 -4.62
CA VAL A 21 3.51 -9.13 -4.56
C VAL A 21 2.57 -8.14 -3.89
N VAL A 22 3.10 -7.33 -2.97
CA VAL A 22 2.38 -6.21 -2.37
C VAL A 22 3.05 -4.92 -2.79
N VAL A 23 2.27 -3.98 -3.29
CA VAL A 23 2.73 -2.62 -3.60
C VAL A 23 2.04 -1.62 -2.70
N SER A 24 2.75 -0.56 -2.34
CA SER A 24 2.22 0.57 -1.57
C SER A 24 2.52 1.89 -2.26
N GLY A 25 1.64 2.87 -2.08
CA GLY A 25 1.87 4.21 -2.58
C GLY A 25 0.71 5.15 -2.35
N GLU A 26 0.41 6.01 -3.33
CA GLU A 26 -0.73 6.92 -3.31
C GLU A 26 -1.64 6.73 -4.53
N ALA A 27 -2.95 6.84 -4.29
CA ALA A 27 -4.02 6.81 -5.25
C ALA A 27 -4.77 8.14 -5.14
N GLY A 28 -4.47 9.10 -6.03
CA GLY A 28 -4.87 10.48 -5.83
C GLY A 28 -4.28 11.06 -4.53
N SER A 29 -5.13 11.44 -3.58
CA SER A 29 -4.71 11.97 -2.27
C SER A 29 -4.69 10.93 -1.16
N SER A 30 -4.98 9.66 -1.45
CA SER A 30 -5.09 8.61 -0.43
C SER A 30 -3.93 7.65 -0.52
N ALA A 31 -3.38 7.24 0.62
CA ALA A 31 -2.43 6.14 0.65
C ALA A 31 -3.14 4.85 0.21
N PHE A 32 -2.48 3.98 -0.53
CA PHE A 32 -3.03 2.68 -0.92
C PHE A 32 -2.03 1.55 -0.72
N VAL A 33 -2.59 0.35 -0.63
CA VAL A 33 -1.88 -0.92 -0.65
C VAL A 33 -2.63 -1.85 -1.60
N ARG A 34 -1.92 -2.58 -2.45
CA ARG A 34 -2.50 -3.56 -3.38
C ARG A 34 -1.71 -4.85 -3.35
N LYS A 35 -2.39 -6.00 -3.34
CA LYS A 35 -1.77 -7.34 -3.39
C LYS A 35 -2.13 -8.02 -4.72
N TYR A 36 -1.12 -8.62 -5.33
CA TYR A 36 -1.20 -9.44 -6.53
C TYR A 36 -0.77 -10.86 -6.21
N ASP A 37 -1.38 -11.86 -6.84
CA ASP A 37 -0.88 -13.23 -6.78
C ASP A 37 0.38 -13.44 -7.65
N ASP A 38 0.95 -14.64 -7.58
CA ASP A 38 2.16 -15.03 -8.33
C ASP A 38 1.96 -15.06 -9.86
N THR A 39 0.71 -15.11 -10.32
CA THR A 39 0.34 -15.00 -11.74
C THR A 39 0.17 -13.56 -12.19
N GLY A 40 0.02 -12.64 -11.23
CA GLY A 40 -0.22 -11.23 -11.45
C GLY A 40 -1.67 -10.78 -11.39
N ALA A 41 -2.58 -11.64 -10.94
CA ALA A 41 -3.96 -11.22 -10.73
C ALA A 41 -4.08 -10.42 -9.43
N GLU A 42 -4.80 -9.31 -9.47
CA GLU A 42 -5.08 -8.53 -8.27
C GLU A 42 -5.94 -9.37 -7.31
N ARG A 43 -5.47 -9.51 -6.07
CA ARG A 43 -6.24 -10.13 -4.99
C ARG A 43 -7.11 -9.11 -4.28
N TRP A 44 -6.55 -7.93 -4.03
CA TRP A 44 -7.26 -6.80 -3.43
C TRP A 44 -6.49 -5.49 -3.56
N THR A 45 -7.23 -4.39 -3.42
CA THR A 45 -6.74 -3.03 -3.21
C THR A 45 -7.41 -2.43 -1.98
N VAL A 46 -6.62 -1.80 -1.11
CA VAL A 46 -7.09 -1.05 0.06
C VAL A 46 -6.59 0.38 -0.04
N GLN A 47 -7.50 1.36 0.00
CA GLN A 47 -7.16 2.75 0.26
C GLN A 47 -7.27 3.01 1.77
N LEU A 48 -6.25 3.65 2.34
CA LEU A 48 -6.21 3.98 3.76
C LEU A 48 -6.89 5.34 3.98
N ASP A 49 -8.05 5.33 4.62
CA ASP A 49 -8.71 6.56 5.06
C ASP A 49 -8.07 7.03 6.38
N LEU A 50 -7.15 7.98 6.27
CA LEU A 50 -6.40 8.55 7.39
C LEU A 50 -6.97 9.91 7.85
N GLY A 51 -8.21 10.25 7.44
CA GLY A 51 -8.93 11.43 7.89
C GLY A 51 -9.37 12.37 6.77
N MET A 52 -10.51 13.02 6.99
CA MET A 52 -11.17 13.87 5.98
C MET A 52 -10.27 15.03 5.52
N GLY A 53 -9.87 14.99 4.24
CA GLY A 53 -9.11 16.05 3.57
C GLY A 53 -7.59 15.94 3.71
N ALA A 54 -7.08 14.88 4.32
CA ALA A 54 -5.65 14.64 4.37
C ALA A 54 -5.11 14.08 3.05
N ILE A 55 -3.88 14.44 2.71
CA ILE A 55 -3.11 13.81 1.65
C ILE A 55 -2.22 12.75 2.29
N ALA A 56 -2.33 11.50 1.86
CA ALA A 56 -1.56 10.41 2.43
C ALA A 56 -0.77 9.65 1.36
N SER A 57 0.46 9.26 1.71
CA SER A 57 1.32 8.39 0.91
C SER A 57 1.78 7.19 1.76
N ALA A 58 1.70 5.98 1.21
CA ALA A 58 2.30 4.78 1.78
C ALA A 58 3.68 4.52 1.18
N ASP A 59 4.71 5.01 1.85
CA ASP A 59 6.08 5.08 1.31
C ASP A 59 6.81 3.73 1.28
N ARG A 60 6.53 2.84 2.24
CA ARG A 60 7.15 1.51 2.35
C ARG A 60 6.18 0.46 2.87
N CYS A 61 6.37 -0.77 2.40
CA CYS A 61 5.69 -1.95 2.90
C CYS A 61 6.69 -3.09 3.16
N ASP A 62 6.32 -3.99 4.06
CA ASP A 62 6.98 -5.28 4.27
C ASP A 62 5.92 -6.33 4.62
N VAL A 63 6.25 -7.61 4.40
CA VAL A 63 5.35 -8.74 4.67
C VAL A 63 6.09 -9.85 5.40
N ASP A 64 5.51 -10.34 6.49
CA ASP A 64 6.09 -11.44 7.26
C ASP A 64 5.73 -12.82 6.69
N GLY A 65 6.28 -13.88 7.30
CA GLY A 65 5.99 -15.26 6.90
C GLY A 65 4.56 -15.75 7.23
N LEU A 66 3.72 -14.91 7.82
CA LEU A 66 2.32 -15.17 8.16
C LEU A 66 1.36 -14.31 7.32
N ASP A 67 1.83 -13.77 6.19
CA ASP A 67 1.08 -12.89 5.29
C ASP A 67 0.59 -11.58 5.93
N GLN A 68 1.21 -11.17 7.03
CA GLN A 68 0.92 -9.91 7.68
C GLN A 68 1.74 -8.79 7.06
N ILE A 69 1.04 -7.76 6.60
CA ILE A 69 1.66 -6.65 5.89
C ILE A 69 1.76 -5.47 6.84
N VAL A 70 2.94 -4.86 6.92
CA VAL A 70 3.17 -3.60 7.61
C VAL A 70 3.48 -2.53 6.58
N VAL A 71 2.85 -1.38 6.73
CA VAL A 71 3.01 -0.23 5.84
C VAL A 71 3.32 1.01 6.67
N THR A 72 4.30 1.78 6.23
CA THR A 72 4.66 3.06 6.84
C THR A 72 4.53 4.17 5.81
N GLY A 73 4.15 5.35 6.25
CA GLY A 73 4.05 6.49 5.37
C GLY A 73 3.80 7.79 6.11
N SER A 74 3.33 8.79 5.37
CA SER A 74 3.00 10.10 5.90
C SER A 74 1.57 10.49 5.55
N VAL A 75 0.96 11.26 6.44
CA VAL A 75 -0.33 11.91 6.26
C VAL A 75 -0.14 13.41 6.50
N SER A 76 -0.56 14.21 5.53
CA SER A 76 -0.47 15.67 5.56
C SER A 76 -1.89 16.25 5.63
N ALA A 77 -2.27 16.68 6.82
CA ALA A 77 -3.48 17.47 7.05
C ALA A 77 -3.08 18.91 7.43
N ALA A 78 -3.27 19.32 8.69
CA ALA A 78 -2.74 20.60 9.18
C ALA A 78 -1.22 20.56 9.41
N ASN A 79 -0.68 19.38 9.75
CA ASN A 79 0.74 19.08 9.88
C ASN A 79 1.04 17.75 9.16
N GLN A 80 2.32 17.44 8.95
CA GLN A 80 2.76 16.14 8.45
C GLN A 80 3.00 15.21 9.64
N ASP A 81 2.18 14.16 9.71
CA ASP A 81 2.31 13.08 10.69
C ASP A 81 2.78 11.80 10.00
N ALA A 82 3.56 11.00 10.72
CA ALA A 82 3.90 9.64 10.27
C ALA A 82 2.80 8.67 10.69
N PHE A 83 2.54 7.66 9.87
CA PHE A 83 1.65 6.55 10.24
C PHE A 83 2.35 5.20 10.05
N VAL A 84 1.89 4.22 10.84
CA VAL A 84 2.17 2.80 10.64
C VAL A 84 0.83 2.08 10.62
N CYS A 85 0.59 1.30 9.58
CA CYS A 85 -0.61 0.48 9.42
C CYS A 85 -0.19 -0.99 9.31
N LYS A 86 -1.00 -1.88 9.89
CA LYS A 86 -0.88 -3.32 9.73
C LYS A 86 -2.14 -3.82 9.02
N LEU A 87 -1.95 -4.58 7.95
CA LEU A 87 -3.02 -5.27 7.24
C LEU A 87 -2.87 -6.78 7.47
N ALA A 88 -3.97 -7.42 7.81
CA ALA A 88 -4.08 -8.87 7.87
C ALA A 88 -4.62 -9.39 6.52
N PRO A 89 -4.31 -10.65 6.15
CA PRO A 89 -4.74 -11.23 4.87
C PRO A 89 -6.26 -11.30 4.69
#